data_AF-A0A5C3KKY6-F1
#
_entry.id   AF-A0A5C3KKY6-F1
#
_cell.length_a   1.000
_cell.length_b   1.000
_cell.length_c   1.000
_cell.angle_alpha   90.00
_cell.angle_beta   90.00
_cell.angle_gamma   90.00
#
_symmetry.space_group_name_H-M   'P 1'
#
loop_
_entity.id
_entity.type
_entity.pdbx_description
1 polymer ?
#
loop_
_entity_poly.entity_id
_entity_poly.type
_entity_poly.pdbx_seq_one_letter_code
_entity_poly.pdbx_strand_id
1 'polypeptide(L)'
;MLEITGIFWRLELYIPVELPEPFFPLDTEQFPPEPAFNSLIGDIISNYCNNTSSAKFEENGCAVCGQLTPISQLTNINSSNVDLSCLISESHTQKERKHGTDTITGVTTPAIDHRCDSICNSCLQDLRNNKMPKYSLANGLWIGEIPKELQDLMFAEQILISHVRHN
;
A
#
# COMPACT_ATOMS: atom_id res chain seq x y z
N MET A 1 27.12 -0.56 87.45
CA MET A 1 26.04 0.32 87.96
C MET A 1 25.57 1.15 86.79
N LEU A 2 24.24 1.26 86.68
CA LEU A 2 23.43 1.80 85.58
C LEU A 2 22.85 0.73 84.67
N GLU A 3 21.55 0.89 84.57
CA GLU A 3 20.45 -0.01 84.29
C GLU A 3 19.60 0.74 83.25
N ILE A 4 18.55 0.07 82.75
CA ILE A 4 17.38 0.63 82.03
C ILE A 4 17.69 1.14 80.59
N THR A 5 16.90 0.94 79.54
CA THR A 5 15.45 0.71 79.28
C THR A 5 15.38 0.10 77.86
N GLY A 6 14.49 -0.83 77.52
CA GLY A 6 13.06 -0.60 77.33
C GLY A 6 12.67 -1.13 75.94
N ILE A 7 12.16 -2.36 75.91
CA ILE A 7 11.66 -3.04 74.72
C ILE A 7 10.29 -2.44 74.37
N PHE A 8 10.16 -1.89 73.17
CA PHE A 8 8.88 -1.51 72.58
C PHE A 8 8.88 -1.90 71.10
N TRP A 9 8.58 -3.16 70.81
CA TRP A 9 8.23 -3.58 69.46
C TRP A 9 6.79 -4.08 69.47
N ARG A 10 5.96 -3.23 68.87
CA ARG A 10 4.56 -3.36 68.52
C ARG A 10 4.35 -4.73 67.85
N LEU A 11 3.51 -5.58 68.44
CA LEU A 11 2.96 -6.75 67.75
C LEU A 11 2.00 -6.25 66.67
N GLU A 12 2.51 -6.01 65.46
CA GLU A 12 1.68 -5.85 64.29
C GLU A 12 1.06 -7.21 63.96
N LEU A 13 -0.26 -7.28 64.14
CA LEU A 13 -1.10 -8.41 63.78
C LEU A 13 -0.93 -8.68 62.28
N TYR A 14 -0.32 -9.81 61.96
CA TYR A 14 -0.25 -10.34 60.61
C TYR A 14 -1.68 -10.71 60.17
N ILE A 15 -2.29 -9.85 59.36
CA ILE A 15 -3.55 -10.15 58.66
C ILE A 15 -3.13 -10.91 57.40
N PRO A 16 -3.42 -12.22 57.28
CA PRO A 16 -3.18 -12.93 56.03
C PRO A 16 -4.12 -12.33 54.97
N VAL A 17 -3.52 -11.74 53.93
CA VAL A 17 -4.24 -11.39 52.71
C VAL A 17 -4.54 -12.71 52.02
N GLU A 18 -5.79 -13.17 52.09
CA GLU A 18 -6.28 -14.24 51.22
C GLU A 18 -6.14 -13.75 49.78
N LEU A 19 -5.16 -14.30 49.07
CA LEU A 19 -5.05 -14.10 47.63
C LEU A 19 -6.32 -14.68 47.01
N PRO A 20 -7.07 -13.93 46.18
CA PRO A 20 -8.23 -14.47 45.52
C PRO A 20 -7.80 -15.71 44.73
N GLU A 21 -8.52 -16.82 44.96
CA GLU A 21 -8.33 -18.07 44.24
C GLU A 21 -8.21 -17.77 42.74
N PRO A 22 -7.18 -18.29 42.05
CA PRO A 22 -7.00 -18.05 40.63
C PRO A 22 -8.28 -18.45 39.90
N PHE A 23 -8.87 -17.49 39.19
CA PHE A 23 -10.01 -17.75 38.32
C PHE A 23 -9.52 -18.65 37.18
N PHE A 24 -9.76 -19.96 37.31
CA PHE A 24 -9.69 -20.88 36.20
C PHE A 24 -11.03 -20.79 35.48
N PRO A 25 -11.08 -20.25 34.25
CA PRO A 25 -12.27 -20.40 33.42
C PRO A 25 -12.56 -21.90 33.36
N LEU A 26 -13.78 -22.30 33.72
CA LEU A 26 -14.25 -23.64 33.39
C LEU A 26 -14.26 -23.71 31.86
N ASP A 27 -13.23 -24.33 31.27
CA ASP A 27 -13.19 -24.70 29.87
C ASP A 27 -14.36 -25.65 29.61
N THR A 28 -15.50 -25.06 29.27
CA THR A 28 -16.75 -25.76 28.92
C THR A 28 -16.80 -26.11 27.44
N GLU A 29 -15.81 -25.66 26.66
CA GLU A 29 -15.62 -26.12 25.30
C GLU A 29 -14.87 -27.45 25.32
N GLN A 30 -15.63 -28.53 25.16
CA GLN A 30 -15.10 -29.88 25.06
C GLN A 30 -14.20 -29.97 23.82
N PHE A 31 -12.88 -30.07 24.04
CA PHE A 31 -11.91 -30.23 22.97
C PHE A 31 -11.61 -31.72 22.73
N PRO A 32 -11.56 -32.17 21.46
CA PRO A 32 -11.81 -31.39 20.25
C PRO A 32 -13.30 -31.11 20.05
N PRO A 33 -13.66 -30.01 19.38
CA PRO A 33 -15.05 -29.74 19.02
C PRO A 33 -15.58 -30.83 18.09
N GLU A 34 -16.90 -30.99 18.09
CA GLU A 34 -17.59 -31.86 17.13
C GLU A 34 -17.24 -31.48 15.68
N PRO A 35 -17.07 -32.47 14.77
CA PRO A 35 -16.78 -32.20 13.38
C PRO A 35 -17.84 -31.32 12.72
N ALA A 36 -17.39 -30.38 11.88
CA ALA A 36 -18.27 -29.53 11.10
C ALA A 36 -19.13 -30.35 10.11
N PHE A 37 -20.34 -29.88 9.81
CA PHE A 37 -21.19 -30.49 8.80
C PHE A 37 -20.53 -30.44 7.41
N ASN A 38 -20.71 -31.50 6.61
CA ASN A 38 -20.14 -31.58 5.26
C ASN A 38 -20.54 -30.41 4.35
N SER A 39 -21.74 -29.85 4.53
CA SER A 39 -22.18 -28.64 3.82
C SER A 39 -21.30 -27.44 4.13
N LEU A 40 -21.04 -27.18 5.42
CA LEU A 40 -20.18 -26.09 5.86
C LEU A 40 -18.75 -26.27 5.36
N ILE A 41 -18.21 -27.49 5.41
CA ILE A 41 -16.88 -27.79 4.85
C ILE A 41 -16.86 -27.47 3.34
N GLY A 42 -17.88 -27.89 2.59
CA GLY A 42 -18.03 -27.59 1.16
C GLY A 42 -18.12 -26.10 0.87
N ASP A 43 -18.86 -25.34 1.68
CA ASP A 43 -18.98 -23.89 1.55
C ASP A 43 -17.65 -23.19 1.83
N ILE A 44 -16.93 -23.61 2.87
CA ILE A 44 -15.60 -23.08 3.21
C ILE A 44 -14.63 -23.31 2.05
N ILE A 45 -14.56 -24.53 1.52
CA ILE A 45 -13.68 -24.87 0.40
C ILE A 45 -14.05 -24.02 -0.83
N SER A 46 -15.33 -23.97 -1.18
CA SER A 46 -15.80 -23.23 -2.36
C SER A 46 -15.51 -21.74 -2.24
N ASN A 47 -15.79 -21.14 -1.08
CA ASN A 47 -15.49 -19.73 -0.81
C ASN A 47 -13.99 -19.47 -0.82
N TYR A 48 -13.18 -20.36 -0.25
CA TYR A 48 -11.73 -20.25 -0.30
C TYR A 48 -11.25 -20.25 -1.75
N CYS A 49 -11.65 -21.23 -2.56
CA CYS A 49 -11.27 -21.32 -3.97
C CYS A 49 -11.72 -20.09 -4.76
N ASN A 50 -12.93 -19.58 -4.53
CA ASN A 50 -13.45 -18.39 -5.22
C ASN A 50 -12.68 -17.12 -4.84
N ASN A 51 -12.41 -16.92 -3.56
CA ASN A 51 -11.69 -15.76 -3.04
C ASN A 51 -10.19 -15.80 -3.33
N THR A 52 -9.63 -16.98 -3.53
CA THR A 52 -8.20 -17.17 -3.84
C THR A 52 -7.94 -17.52 -5.31
N SER A 53 -8.96 -17.41 -6.17
CA SER A 53 -8.77 -17.58 -7.62
C SER A 53 -7.82 -16.54 -8.19
N SER A 54 -7.07 -16.88 -9.25
CA SER A 54 -6.08 -15.96 -9.86
C SER A 54 -6.72 -14.63 -10.27
N ALA A 55 -7.96 -14.68 -10.79
CA ALA A 55 -8.73 -13.50 -11.18
C ALA A 55 -8.96 -12.48 -10.03
N LYS A 56 -8.78 -12.88 -8.76
CA LYS A 56 -8.86 -11.98 -7.60
C LYS A 56 -7.53 -11.28 -7.27
N PHE A 57 -6.42 -11.85 -7.70
CA PHE A 57 -5.07 -11.34 -7.43
C PHE A 57 -4.35 -10.82 -8.67
N GLU A 58 -4.85 -11.11 -9.87
CA GLU A 58 -4.29 -10.56 -11.09
C GLU A 58 -4.39 -9.04 -11.04
N GLU A 59 -3.24 -8.41 -11.15
CA GLU A 59 -3.06 -6.97 -11.13
C GLU A 59 -2.53 -6.50 -12.48
N ASN A 60 -2.88 -5.27 -12.84
CA ASN A 60 -2.29 -4.57 -13.97
C ASN A 60 -2.05 -3.11 -13.57
N GLY A 61 -1.22 -2.42 -14.34
CA GLY A 61 -0.89 -1.02 -14.11
C GLY A 61 -2.05 -0.08 -14.50
N CYS A 62 -2.27 0.95 -13.70
CA CYS A 62 -3.10 2.08 -14.10
C CYS A 62 -2.29 3.06 -14.96
N ALA A 63 -2.77 3.37 -16.17
CA ALA A 63 -2.14 4.32 -17.09
C ALA A 63 -2.06 5.75 -16.55
N VAL A 64 -2.87 6.12 -15.54
CA VAL A 64 -2.94 7.50 -15.04
C VAL A 64 -2.06 7.72 -13.81
N CYS A 65 -1.94 6.73 -12.92
CA CYS A 65 -1.15 6.85 -11.69
C CYS A 65 0.01 5.85 -11.57
N GLY A 66 0.15 4.91 -12.50
CA GLY A 66 1.20 3.88 -12.50
C GLY A 66 1.04 2.78 -11.43
N GLN A 67 0.02 2.85 -10.58
CA GLN A 67 -0.17 1.89 -9.49
C GLN A 67 -0.66 0.53 -10.02
N LEU A 68 -0.06 -0.56 -9.54
CA LEU A 68 -0.60 -1.91 -9.70
C LEU A 68 -1.93 -2.02 -8.95
N THR A 69 -2.97 -2.39 -9.68
CA THR A 69 -4.34 -2.45 -9.19
C THR A 69 -4.97 -3.76 -9.65
N PRO A 70 -5.81 -4.41 -8.83
CA PRO A 70 -6.54 -5.60 -9.27
C PRO A 70 -7.29 -5.34 -10.57
N ILE A 71 -7.25 -6.27 -11.52
CA ILE A 71 -7.94 -6.14 -12.82
C ILE A 71 -9.43 -5.89 -12.64
N SER A 72 -10.03 -6.47 -11.59
CA SER A 72 -11.44 -6.22 -11.21
C SER A 72 -11.77 -4.75 -10.87
N GLN A 73 -10.76 -3.91 -10.62
CA GLN A 73 -10.89 -2.49 -10.31
C GLN A 73 -10.32 -1.57 -11.40
N LEU A 74 -10.03 -2.14 -12.57
CA LEU A 74 -9.51 -1.46 -13.74
C LEU A 74 -10.58 -1.38 -14.83
N THR A 75 -10.60 -0.25 -15.55
CA THR A 75 -11.43 -0.04 -16.74
C THR A 75 -10.53 0.34 -17.91
N ASN A 76 -10.74 -0.26 -19.08
CA ASN A 76 -9.96 0.09 -20.27
C ASN A 76 -10.09 1.59 -20.61
N ILE A 77 -8.97 2.26 -20.84
CA ILE A 77 -8.89 3.72 -21.09
C ILE A 77 -9.68 4.11 -22.34
N ASN A 78 -9.57 3.33 -23.42
CA ASN A 78 -10.22 3.63 -24.70
C ASN A 78 -11.75 3.48 -24.60
N SER A 79 -12.22 2.56 -23.76
CA SER A 79 -13.66 2.33 -23.53
C SER A 79 -14.28 3.31 -22.53
N SER A 80 -13.46 4.06 -21.78
CA SER A 80 -13.94 4.84 -20.63
C SER A 80 -14.54 6.22 -20.96
N ASN A 81 -14.34 6.70 -22.20
CA ASN A 81 -14.85 7.99 -22.72
C ASN A 81 -14.69 9.16 -21.73
N VAL A 82 -13.48 9.31 -21.18
CA VAL A 82 -13.12 10.42 -20.28
C VAL A 82 -12.20 11.42 -20.99
N ASP A 83 -12.32 12.69 -20.62
CA ASP A 83 -11.39 13.72 -21.06
C ASP A 83 -10.08 13.62 -20.27
N LEU A 84 -8.96 13.60 -20.99
CA LEU A 84 -7.60 13.53 -20.43
C LEU A 84 -6.91 14.90 -20.43
N SER A 85 -7.59 15.97 -20.85
CA SER A 85 -7.03 17.32 -20.92
C SER A 85 -6.48 17.81 -19.58
N CYS A 86 -7.09 17.41 -18.46
CA CYS A 86 -6.64 17.77 -17.11
C CYS A 86 -5.32 17.09 -16.69
N LEU A 87 -4.80 16.15 -17.50
CA LEU A 87 -3.50 15.50 -17.32
C LEU A 87 -2.39 16.16 -18.15
N ILE A 88 -2.68 17.23 -18.88
CA ILE A 88 -1.68 18.02 -19.60
C ILE A 88 -1.07 19.00 -18.60
N SER A 89 0.22 18.84 -18.30
CA SER A 89 0.91 19.62 -17.27
C SER A 89 2.31 20.00 -17.75
N GLU A 90 2.40 21.10 -18.49
CA GLU A 90 3.69 21.59 -19.02
C GLU A 90 4.67 22.03 -17.93
N SER A 91 4.18 22.35 -16.73
CA SER A 91 5.01 22.75 -15.59
C SER A 91 5.61 21.57 -14.82
N HIS A 92 4.99 20.38 -14.88
CA HIS A 92 5.43 19.20 -14.13
C HIS A 92 5.94 18.07 -15.04
N THR A 93 5.91 18.26 -16.35
CA THR A 93 6.49 17.35 -17.34
C THR A 93 7.56 18.07 -18.12
N GLN A 94 8.54 17.32 -18.64
CA GLN A 94 9.60 17.88 -19.46
C GLN A 94 9.87 16.96 -20.65
N LYS A 95 10.04 17.54 -21.84
CA LYS A 95 10.54 16.82 -23.01
C LYS A 95 12.02 16.46 -22.80
N GLU A 96 12.37 15.24 -23.18
CA GLU A 96 13.77 14.81 -23.21
C GLU A 96 14.61 15.77 -24.05
N ARG A 97 15.79 16.13 -23.53
CA ARG A 97 16.77 16.97 -24.23
C ARG A 97 17.89 16.07 -24.74
N LYS A 98 18.17 16.13 -26.03
CA LYS A 98 19.26 15.38 -26.67
C LYS A 98 20.52 16.22 -26.81
N HIS A 99 20.36 17.54 -26.79
CA HIS A 99 21.44 18.50 -26.87
C HIS A 99 21.30 19.59 -25.81
N GLY A 100 22.44 20.13 -25.37
CA GLY A 100 22.46 21.23 -24.39
C GLY A 100 21.77 22.51 -24.88
N THR A 101 21.64 22.67 -26.20
CA THR A 101 20.92 23.77 -26.85
C THR A 101 19.40 23.62 -26.85
N ASP A 102 18.90 22.42 -26.55
CA ASP A 102 17.46 22.16 -26.57
C ASP A 102 16.77 22.96 -25.47
N THR A 103 15.69 23.63 -25.84
CA THR A 103 14.89 24.43 -24.91
C THR A 103 14.14 23.52 -23.95
N ILE A 104 14.17 23.87 -22.66
CA ILE A 104 13.36 23.21 -21.64
C ILE A 104 11.89 23.53 -21.91
N THR A 105 11.13 22.52 -22.33
CA THR A 105 9.71 22.64 -22.66
C THR A 105 8.93 21.48 -22.07
N GLY A 106 7.68 21.75 -21.68
CA GLY A 106 6.77 20.75 -21.16
C GLY A 106 6.21 19.83 -22.24
N VAL A 107 5.65 18.70 -21.80
CA VAL A 107 4.93 17.79 -22.69
C VAL A 107 3.51 18.30 -22.89
N THR A 108 3.10 18.48 -24.15
CA THR A 108 1.80 19.04 -24.55
C THR A 108 0.71 17.98 -24.69
N THR A 109 1.00 16.73 -24.31
CA THR A 109 0.08 15.60 -24.34
C THR A 109 -0.22 15.16 -22.91
N PRO A 110 -1.37 14.50 -22.67
CA PRO A 110 -1.68 13.92 -21.36
C PRO A 110 -0.53 13.05 -20.85
N ALA A 111 -0.08 13.29 -19.61
CA ALA A 111 0.94 12.47 -18.98
C ALA A 111 0.32 11.16 -18.49
N ILE A 112 0.36 10.13 -19.34
CA ILE A 112 -0.11 8.78 -19.07
C ILE A 112 0.98 7.77 -19.41
N ASP A 113 0.93 6.60 -18.78
CA ASP A 113 1.74 5.46 -19.16
C ASP A 113 1.12 4.75 -20.37
N HIS A 114 1.75 4.93 -21.52
CA HIS A 114 1.33 4.32 -22.78
C HIS A 114 1.50 2.80 -22.84
N ARG A 115 2.20 2.20 -21.87
CA ARG A 115 2.33 0.73 -21.74
C ARG A 115 1.13 0.11 -21.04
N CYS A 116 0.32 0.92 -20.38
CA CYS A 116 -0.89 0.50 -19.69
C CYS A 116 -2.12 0.92 -20.50
N ASP A 117 -3.11 0.03 -20.60
CA ASP A 117 -4.35 0.25 -21.36
C ASP A 117 -5.58 0.49 -20.44
N SER A 118 -5.33 0.61 -19.14
CA SER A 118 -6.36 0.52 -18.12
C SER A 118 -6.25 1.65 -17.08
N ILE A 119 -7.37 2.09 -16.52
CA ILE A 119 -7.46 3.13 -15.49
C ILE A 119 -8.10 2.53 -14.23
N CYS A 120 -7.52 2.79 -13.06
CA CYS A 120 -8.13 2.40 -11.78
C CYS A 120 -9.36 3.25 -11.46
N ASN A 121 -10.30 2.67 -10.71
CA ASN A 121 -11.56 3.31 -10.35
C ASN A 121 -11.39 4.69 -9.70
N SER A 122 -10.36 4.90 -8.88
CA SER A 122 -10.09 6.20 -8.24
C SER A 122 -9.70 7.27 -9.24
N CYS A 123 -8.76 6.98 -10.15
CA CYS A 123 -8.38 7.91 -11.21
C CYS A 123 -9.56 8.17 -12.16
N LEU A 124 -10.32 7.13 -12.51
CA LEU A 124 -11.48 7.27 -13.37
C LEU A 124 -12.55 8.19 -12.77
N GLN A 125 -12.79 8.11 -11.46
CA GLN A 125 -13.71 9.00 -10.76
C GLN A 125 -13.26 10.46 -10.79
N ASP A 126 -11.98 10.73 -10.51
CA ASP A 126 -11.43 12.09 -10.59
C ASP A 126 -11.51 12.64 -12.03
N LEU A 127 -11.15 11.83 -13.04
CA LEU A 127 -11.21 12.22 -14.46
C LEU A 127 -12.63 12.53 -14.94
N ARG A 128 -13.63 11.74 -14.54
CA ARG A 128 -15.05 12.03 -14.85
C ARG A 128 -15.52 13.37 -14.29
N ASN A 129 -14.87 13.85 -13.23
CA ASN A 129 -15.14 15.16 -12.63
C ASN A 129 -14.23 16.26 -13.19
N ASN A 130 -13.52 16.01 -14.30
CA ASN A 130 -12.52 16.90 -14.90
C ASN A 130 -11.44 17.37 -13.91
N LYS A 131 -11.09 16.49 -12.95
CA LYS A 131 -10.11 16.79 -11.90
C LYS A 131 -8.87 15.93 -12.10
N MET A 132 -7.69 16.55 -11.97
CA MET A 132 -6.43 15.82 -11.97
C MET A 132 -6.34 14.92 -10.72
N PRO A 133 -6.17 13.59 -10.88
CA PRO A 133 -5.99 12.70 -9.75
C PRO A 133 -4.73 13.04 -8.96
N LYS A 134 -4.80 12.93 -7.62
CA LYS A 134 -3.73 13.33 -6.69
C LYS A 134 -2.38 12.67 -7.01
N TYR A 135 -2.43 11.38 -7.36
CA TYR A 135 -1.26 10.56 -7.67
C TYR A 135 -1.10 10.33 -9.18
N SER A 136 -1.66 11.22 -10.00
CA SER A 136 -1.47 11.13 -11.43
C SER A 136 -0.03 11.39 -11.81
N LEU A 137 0.40 10.74 -12.89
CA LEU A 137 1.71 10.92 -13.52
C LEU A 137 1.93 12.40 -13.91
N ALA A 138 0.86 13.10 -14.29
CA ALA A 138 0.84 14.54 -14.57
C ALA A 138 1.25 15.44 -13.39
N ASN A 139 1.23 14.94 -12.15
CA ASN A 139 1.55 15.70 -10.94
C ASN A 139 3.05 15.62 -10.56
N GLY A 140 3.93 15.59 -11.56
CA GLY A 140 5.38 15.47 -11.36
C GLY A 140 5.85 14.07 -10.93
N LEU A 141 4.99 13.06 -11.12
CA LEU A 141 5.29 11.66 -10.82
C LEU A 141 5.72 10.88 -12.08
N TRP A 142 5.61 11.48 -13.26
CA TRP A 142 6.06 10.91 -14.52
C TRP A 142 7.52 11.24 -14.80
N ILE A 143 8.37 10.22 -14.76
CA ILE A 143 9.79 10.34 -15.17
C ILE A 143 9.96 9.99 -16.66
N GLY A 144 8.94 9.37 -17.28
CA GLY A 144 9.02 8.84 -18.64
C GLY A 144 9.71 7.48 -18.70
N GLU A 145 10.01 7.04 -19.92
CA GLU A 145 10.78 5.82 -20.14
C GLU A 145 12.25 6.04 -19.74
N ILE A 146 12.91 4.95 -19.33
CA ILE A 146 14.36 4.98 -19.07
C ILE A 146 15.08 5.20 -20.42
N PRO A 147 15.84 6.30 -20.59
CA PRO A 147 16.60 6.56 -21.80
C PRO A 147 17.57 5.42 -22.11
N LYS A 148 17.89 5.21 -23.38
CA LYS A 148 18.76 4.09 -23.82
C LYS A 148 20.13 4.13 -23.15
N GLU A 149 20.61 5.33 -22.89
CA GLU A 149 21.87 5.62 -22.23
C GLU A 149 21.89 5.17 -20.76
N LEU A 150 20.71 5.00 -20.15
CA LEU A 150 20.53 4.53 -18.78
C LEU A 150 19.99 3.08 -18.71
N GLN A 151 19.89 2.40 -19.84
CA GLN A 151 19.56 0.97 -19.89
C GLN A 151 20.83 0.14 -19.59
N ASP A 152 20.64 -1.05 -19.03
CA ASP A 152 21.71 -2.04 -18.77
C ASP A 152 22.87 -1.59 -17.85
N LEU A 153 22.66 -0.58 -17.02
CA LEU A 153 23.63 -0.14 -16.01
C LEU A 153 23.93 -1.25 -15.00
N MET A 154 25.22 -1.46 -14.70
CA MET A 154 25.66 -2.32 -13.61
C MET A 154 25.20 -1.76 -12.26
N PHE A 155 25.08 -2.63 -11.25
CA PHE A 155 24.63 -2.23 -9.91
C PHE A 155 25.43 -1.05 -9.33
N ALA A 156 26.75 -1.03 -9.53
CA ALA A 156 27.60 0.07 -9.08
C ALA A 156 27.29 1.40 -9.79
N GLU A 157 26.98 1.36 -11.09
CA GLU A 157 26.64 2.55 -11.90
C GLU A 157 25.27 3.11 -11.50
N GLN A 158 24.30 2.24 -11.25
CA GLN A 158 22.98 2.62 -10.74
C GLN A 158 23.10 3.34 -9.40
N ILE A 159 23.93 2.82 -8.47
CA ILE A 159 24.17 3.47 -7.18
C ILE A 159 24.80 4.85 -7.39
N LEU A 160 25.84 4.94 -8.22
CA LEU A 160 26.55 6.20 -8.48
C LEU A 160 25.60 7.28 -9.02
N ILE A 161 24.75 6.92 -9.99
CA ILE A 161 23.77 7.83 -10.59
C ILE A 161 22.67 8.20 -9.58
N SER A 162 22.21 7.25 -8.77
CA SER A 162 21.16 7.51 -7.77
C SER A 162 21.60 8.46 -6.65
N HIS A 163 22.89 8.46 -6.31
CA HIS A 163 23.48 9.33 -5.29
C HIS A 163 23.52 10.80 -5.75
N VAL A 164 23.67 11.04 -7.05
CA VAL A 164 23.63 12.37 -7.66
C VAL A 164 22.17 12.76 -7.94
N ARG A 165 21.37 12.84 -6.89
CA ARG A 165 20.07 13.51 -6.92
C ARG A 165 20.11 14.67 -5.93
N HIS A 166 20.50 15.84 -6.44
CA HIS A 166 20.17 17.10 -5.76
C HIS A 166 18.99 17.71 -6.51
N ASN A 167 17.91 17.93 -5.76
CA ASN A 167 16.69 18.61 -6.17
C ASN A 167 16.99 19.98 -6.78
#